data_AF-A0A962SCT6-F1
#
_entry.id   AF-A0A962SCT6-F1
#
_cell.length_a   1.000
_cell.length_b   1.000
_cell.length_c   1.000
_cell.angle_alpha   90.00
_cell.angle_beta   90.00
_cell.angle_gamma   90.00
#
_symmetry.space_group_name_H-M   'P 1'
#
loop_
_entity.id
_entity.type
_entity.pdbx_description
1 polymer ?
#
loop_
_entity_poly.entity_id
_entity_poly.type
_entity_poly.pdbx_seq_one_letter_code
_entity_poly.pdbx_strand_id
1 'polypeptide(L)'
;MRSRSRLTALILSGLTLYGFNSLASAASGKDVLDTYADIAHATYEDSLNSARALQKKIDALLEKPADESLAAARDAWVAARVPYQQSEAYRFGNAIVDDWEGKVNAWPLDEGLIDYVDTDSYGEESDENPFYAANVIANPQLTVGGEAVDATAITPEFLAETL
;
A
#
# COMPACT_ATOMS: atom_id res chain seq x y z
N MET A 1 35.56 72.14 46.88
CA MET A 1 36.97 71.67 46.80
C MET A 1 36.99 70.25 47.35
N ARG A 2 37.40 69.17 46.68
CA ARG A 2 38.26 68.95 45.53
C ARG A 2 37.78 67.72 44.72
N SER A 3 37.88 67.84 43.40
CA SER A 3 37.93 66.76 42.41
C SER A 3 39.08 65.78 42.70
N ARG A 4 38.88 64.47 42.44
CA ARG A 4 39.85 63.59 41.76
C ARG A 4 39.15 62.48 40.96
N SER A 5 39.82 62.14 39.87
CA SER A 5 39.41 61.44 38.66
C SER A 5 39.85 59.95 38.67
N ARG A 6 39.02 59.11 38.03
CA ARG A 6 39.28 57.83 37.30
C ARG A 6 39.99 56.66 37.99
N LEU A 7 39.35 55.47 37.93
CA LEU A 7 40.00 54.24 37.45
C LEU A 7 38.96 53.24 36.91
N THR A 8 39.20 52.85 35.67
CA THR A 8 38.52 51.83 34.88
C THR A 8 38.77 50.44 35.47
N ALA A 9 37.74 49.60 35.59
CA ALA A 9 37.91 48.15 35.70
C ALA A 9 36.76 47.47 34.96
N LEU A 10 37.06 47.03 33.74
CA LEU A 10 36.25 46.17 32.91
C LEU A 10 36.38 44.73 33.47
N ILE A 11 35.32 44.15 34.02
CA ILE A 11 35.29 42.70 34.31
C ILE A 11 34.33 42.06 33.31
N LEU A 12 34.93 41.53 32.24
CA LEU A 12 34.29 40.68 31.26
C LEU A 12 34.00 39.33 31.93
N SER A 13 32.78 39.14 32.42
CA SER A 13 32.32 37.84 32.93
C SER A 13 31.88 37.01 31.73
N GLY A 14 32.80 36.22 31.16
CA GLY A 14 32.48 35.24 30.13
C GLY A 14 31.57 34.16 30.69
N LEU A 15 30.30 34.17 30.27
CA LEU A 15 29.35 33.11 30.54
C LEU A 15 29.76 31.89 29.70
N THR A 16 30.46 30.94 30.32
CA THR A 16 30.75 29.64 29.71
C THR A 16 29.45 28.86 29.62
N LEU A 17 28.82 28.86 28.45
CA LEU A 17 27.82 27.88 28.06
C LEU A 17 28.50 26.51 28.06
N TYR A 18 28.45 25.81 29.20
CA TYR A 18 28.61 24.36 29.21
C TYR A 18 27.44 23.78 28.43
N GLY A 19 27.67 23.52 27.14
CA GLY A 19 26.79 22.65 26.36
C GLY A 19 26.78 21.30 27.05
N PHE A 20 25.68 21.00 27.75
CA PHE A 20 25.35 19.63 28.10
C PHE A 20 25.12 18.90 26.78
N ASN A 21 26.16 18.30 26.22
CA ASN A 21 25.99 17.20 25.30
C ASN A 21 25.38 16.07 26.14
N SER A 22 24.05 15.96 26.12
CA SER A 22 23.39 14.74 26.56
C SER A 22 23.93 13.61 25.68
N LEU A 23 24.84 12.81 26.23
CA LEU A 23 25.16 11.52 25.65
C LEU A 23 23.91 10.68 25.78
N ALA A 24 23.03 10.73 24.78
CA ALA A 24 21.94 9.78 24.68
C ALA A 24 22.55 8.39 24.68
N SER A 25 22.15 7.55 25.65
CA SER A 25 22.52 6.14 25.63
C SER A 25 22.05 5.55 24.31
N ALA A 26 22.89 4.75 23.65
CA ALA A 26 22.49 4.06 22.43
C ALA A 26 21.24 3.22 22.74
N ALA A 27 20.23 3.29 21.86
CA ALA A 27 19.02 2.48 22.01
C ALA A 27 19.40 1.00 22.15
N SER A 28 18.77 0.31 23.11
CA SER A 28 18.97 -1.13 23.23
C SER A 28 18.37 -1.84 22.02
N GLY A 29 18.79 -3.08 21.76
CA GLY A 29 18.17 -3.89 20.72
C GLY A 29 16.66 -4.07 20.93
N LYS A 30 16.20 -4.09 22.19
CA LYS A 30 14.77 -4.15 22.50
C LYS A 30 14.04 -2.86 22.10
N ASP A 31 14.60 -1.69 22.42
CA ASP A 31 13.97 -0.41 22.09
C ASP A 31 13.83 -0.21 20.57
N VAL A 32 14.82 -0.72 19.80
CA VAL A 32 14.77 -0.73 18.33
C VAL A 32 13.65 -1.64 17.82
N LEU A 33 13.51 -2.84 18.38
CA LEU A 33 12.46 -3.78 17.98
C LEU A 33 11.05 -3.27 18.33
N ASP A 34 10.87 -2.67 19.51
CA ASP A 34 9.60 -2.06 19.91
C ASP A 34 9.22 -0.95 18.91
N THR A 35 10.16 -0.04 18.61
CA THR A 35 9.93 1.04 17.63
C THR A 35 9.63 0.50 16.24
N TYR A 36 10.34 -0.55 15.80
CA TYR A 36 10.09 -1.19 14.52
C TYR A 36 8.67 -1.77 14.44
N ALA A 37 8.22 -2.46 15.49
CA ALA A 37 6.87 -3.02 15.56
C ALA A 37 5.80 -1.91 15.55
N ASP A 38 6.02 -0.81 16.27
CA ASP A 38 5.11 0.34 16.28
C ASP A 38 4.97 0.96 14.89
N ILE A 39 6.08 1.15 14.17
CA ILE A 39 6.06 1.70 12.80
C ILE A 39 5.37 0.71 11.84
N ALA A 40 5.69 -0.58 11.93
CA ALA A 40 5.07 -1.60 11.09
C ALA A 40 3.55 -1.63 11.29
N HIS A 41 3.10 -1.61 12.55
CA HIS A 41 1.68 -1.58 12.88
C HIS A 41 0.98 -0.33 12.33
N ALA A 42 1.56 0.86 12.55
CA ALA A 42 1.02 2.11 12.01
C ALA A 42 0.96 2.08 10.46
N THR A 43 1.99 1.53 9.80
CA THR A 43 2.03 1.42 8.34
C THR A 43 0.92 0.52 7.80
N TYR A 44 0.70 -0.65 8.43
CA TYR A 44 -0.40 -1.53 8.03
C TYR A 44 -1.78 -0.95 8.36
N GLU A 45 -1.91 -0.20 9.47
CA GLU A 45 -3.15 0.49 9.82
C GLU A 45 -3.50 1.58 8.78
N ASP A 46 -2.53 2.37 8.34
CA ASP A 46 -2.71 3.34 7.26
C ASP A 46 -3.09 2.68 5.94
N SER A 47 -2.44 1.55 5.60
CA SER A 47 -2.79 0.76 4.41
C SER A 47 -4.23 0.27 4.47
N LEU A 48 -4.67 -0.32 5.59
CA LEU A 48 -6.04 -0.79 5.79
C LEU A 48 -7.06 0.36 5.72
N ASN A 49 -6.77 1.48 6.37
CA ASN A 49 -7.67 2.64 6.37
C ASN A 49 -7.86 3.21 4.97
N SER A 50 -6.78 3.30 4.19
CA SER A 50 -6.84 3.77 2.81
C SER A 50 -7.56 2.78 1.87
N ALA A 51 -7.37 1.46 2.06
CA ALA A 51 -8.11 0.43 1.33
C ALA A 51 -9.63 0.50 1.61
N ARG A 52 -10.03 0.72 2.87
CA ARG A 52 -11.44 0.93 3.23
C ARG A 52 -12.02 2.22 2.62
N ALA A 53 -11.21 3.27 2.49
CA ALA A 53 -11.62 4.48 1.82
C ALA A 53 -11.82 4.25 0.31
N LEU A 54 -10.91 3.50 -0.32
CA LEU A 54 -11.04 3.05 -1.71
C LEU A 54 -12.32 2.23 -1.91
N GLN A 55 -12.60 1.23 -1.06
CA GLN A 55 -13.82 0.42 -1.16
C GLN A 55 -15.08 1.29 -1.22
N LYS A 56 -15.21 2.29 -0.33
CA LYS A 56 -16.36 3.20 -0.34
C LYS A 56 -16.50 4.00 -1.64
N LYS A 57 -15.38 4.33 -2.31
CA LYS A 57 -15.40 5.04 -3.60
C LYS A 57 -15.76 4.11 -4.74
N ILE A 58 -15.32 2.86 -4.70
CA ILE A 58 -15.76 1.81 -5.62
C ILE A 58 -17.26 1.58 -5.46
N ASP A 59 -17.76 1.43 -4.23
CA ASP A 59 -19.19 1.25 -3.97
C ASP A 59 -20.01 2.41 -4.55
N ALA A 60 -19.55 3.66 -4.35
CA ALA A 60 -20.20 4.84 -4.92
C ALA A 60 -20.16 4.87 -6.47
N LEU A 61 -19.08 4.39 -7.08
CA LEU A 61 -18.98 4.23 -8.54
C LEU A 61 -19.98 3.18 -9.04
N LEU A 62 -20.12 2.05 -8.34
CA LEU A 62 -21.05 0.99 -8.71
C LEU A 62 -22.51 1.42 -8.55
N GLU A 63 -22.84 2.18 -7.49
CA GLU A 63 -24.19 2.71 -7.27
C GLU A 63 -24.58 3.78 -8.29
N LYS A 64 -23.62 4.65 -8.66
CA LYS A 64 -23.85 5.74 -9.63
C LYS A 64 -22.66 5.89 -10.59
N PRO A 65 -22.64 5.10 -11.68
CA PRO A 65 -21.59 5.20 -12.68
C PRO A 65 -21.62 6.56 -13.39
N ALA A 66 -20.54 7.33 -13.26
CA ALA A 66 -20.35 8.63 -13.89
C ALA A 66 -18.86 8.97 -13.93
N ASP A 67 -18.47 9.93 -14.77
CA ASP A 67 -17.07 10.37 -14.87
C ASP A 67 -16.51 10.85 -13.53
N GLU A 68 -17.33 11.54 -12.73
CA GLU A 68 -16.91 12.04 -11.42
C GLU A 68 -16.71 10.92 -10.39
N SER A 69 -17.57 9.89 -10.38
CA SER A 69 -17.42 8.76 -9.46
C SER A 69 -16.27 7.85 -9.86
N LEU A 70 -16.01 7.71 -11.17
CA LEU A 70 -14.85 7.00 -11.69
C LEU A 70 -13.54 7.71 -11.34
N ALA A 71 -13.49 9.03 -11.51
CA ALA A 71 -12.34 9.84 -11.11
C ALA A 71 -12.08 9.70 -9.60
N ALA A 72 -13.12 9.78 -8.77
CA ALA A 72 -12.99 9.63 -7.33
C ALA A 72 -12.48 8.24 -6.91
N ALA A 73 -12.88 7.17 -7.60
CA ALA A 73 -12.37 5.81 -7.35
C ALA A 73 -10.89 5.69 -7.75
N ARG A 74 -10.49 6.25 -8.90
CA ARG A 74 -9.09 6.28 -9.35
C ARG A 74 -8.19 7.05 -8.39
N ASP A 75 -8.61 8.23 -7.95
CA ASP A 75 -7.85 9.03 -6.98
C ASP A 75 -7.66 8.28 -5.65
N ALA A 76 -8.72 7.61 -5.18
CA ALA A 76 -8.64 6.80 -3.97
C ALA A 76 -7.74 5.56 -4.16
N TRP A 77 -7.70 4.98 -5.37
CA TRP A 77 -6.81 3.87 -5.67
C TRP A 77 -5.35 4.31 -5.57
N VAL A 78 -4.99 5.43 -6.21
CA VAL A 78 -3.63 6.00 -6.11
C VAL A 78 -3.28 6.32 -4.65
N ALA A 79 -4.21 6.92 -3.90
CA ALA A 79 -4.00 7.21 -2.49
C ALA A 79 -3.79 5.96 -1.64
N ALA A 80 -4.52 4.88 -1.90
CA ALA A 80 -4.38 3.61 -1.18
C ALA A 80 -3.08 2.86 -1.50
N ARG A 81 -2.53 3.07 -2.70
CA ARG A 81 -1.24 2.48 -3.11
C ARG A 81 -0.06 3.02 -2.28
N VAL A 82 -0.09 4.30 -1.88
CA VAL A 82 1.02 4.93 -1.15
C VAL A 82 1.36 4.19 0.16
N PRO A 83 0.42 4.03 1.13
CA PRO A 83 0.73 3.29 2.36
C PRO A 83 0.88 1.78 2.13
N TYR A 84 0.21 1.20 1.12
CA TYR A 84 0.44 -0.21 0.76
C TYR A 84 1.91 -0.47 0.38
N GLN A 85 2.48 0.35 -0.50
CA GLN A 85 3.88 0.19 -0.94
C GLN A 85 4.87 0.37 0.22
N GLN A 86 4.58 1.25 1.17
CA GLN A 86 5.39 1.41 2.38
C GLN A 86 5.35 0.17 3.27
N SER A 87 4.21 -0.53 3.29
CA SER A 87 4.03 -1.75 4.09
C SER A 87 4.88 -2.93 3.59
N GLU A 88 5.31 -2.93 2.32
CA GLU A 88 6.10 -4.01 1.74
C GLU A 88 7.46 -4.20 2.43
N ALA A 89 8.02 -3.14 3.03
CA ALA A 89 9.25 -3.22 3.83
C ALA A 89 9.13 -4.14 5.06
N TYR A 90 7.90 -4.42 5.52
CA TYR A 90 7.61 -5.22 6.70
C TYR A 90 7.07 -6.63 6.37
N ARG A 91 7.05 -6.99 5.08
CA ARG A 91 6.64 -8.31 4.60
C ARG A 91 7.58 -9.42 5.08
N PHE A 92 8.89 -9.18 5.02
CA PHE A 92 9.90 -10.21 5.28
C PHE A 92 9.82 -10.76 6.70
N GLY A 93 9.68 -12.08 6.82
CA GLY A 93 9.59 -12.77 8.11
C GLY A 93 8.18 -12.77 8.71
N ASN A 94 7.18 -12.30 7.97
CA ASN A 94 5.77 -12.36 8.36
C ASN A 94 5.01 -13.31 7.42
N ALA A 95 5.03 -14.61 7.74
CA ALA A 95 4.40 -15.65 6.94
C ALA A 95 2.92 -15.37 6.65
N ILE A 96 2.22 -14.73 7.60
CA ILE A 96 0.81 -14.34 7.40
C ILE A 96 0.69 -13.36 6.23
N VAL A 97 1.59 -12.37 6.11
CA VAL A 97 1.58 -11.41 5.00
C VAL A 97 1.96 -12.09 3.68
N ASP A 98 2.94 -12.98 3.70
CA ASP A 98 3.35 -13.74 2.51
C ASP A 98 2.19 -14.59 1.95
N ASP A 99 1.40 -15.23 2.82
CA ASP A 99 0.31 -16.10 2.42
C ASP A 99 -0.83 -15.36 1.69
N TRP A 100 -1.08 -14.08 1.99
CA TRP A 100 -2.16 -13.30 1.34
C TRP A 100 -1.70 -12.29 0.31
N GLU A 101 -0.41 -11.93 0.22
CA GLU A 101 0.07 -10.85 -0.64
C GLU A 101 -0.25 -11.07 -2.12
N GLY A 102 -0.14 -12.31 -2.61
CA GLY A 102 -0.52 -12.66 -3.98
C GLY A 102 -1.99 -12.38 -4.29
N LYS A 103 -2.86 -12.36 -3.29
CA LYS A 103 -4.30 -12.03 -3.46
C LYS A 103 -4.58 -10.52 -3.50
N VAL A 104 -3.59 -9.68 -3.17
CA VAL A 104 -3.76 -8.22 -3.06
C VAL A 104 -2.99 -7.46 -4.13
N ASN A 105 -1.82 -7.95 -4.55
CA ASN A 105 -0.91 -7.22 -5.42
C ASN A 105 -0.21 -8.14 -6.42
N ALA A 106 -0.92 -9.17 -6.92
CA ALA A 106 -0.42 -10.01 -8.00
C ALA A 106 -0.04 -9.18 -9.22
N TRP A 107 1.12 -9.52 -9.78
CA TRP A 107 1.59 -9.05 -11.08
C TRP A 107 2.51 -10.13 -11.67
N PRO A 108 2.39 -10.49 -12.97
CA PRO A 108 1.48 -9.95 -13.97
C PRO A 108 0.01 -10.34 -13.75
N LEU A 109 -0.90 -9.69 -14.48
CA LEU A 109 -2.32 -10.06 -14.53
C LEU A 109 -2.57 -11.00 -15.71
N ASP A 110 -3.63 -11.79 -15.60
CA ASP A 110 -4.23 -12.49 -16.75
C ASP A 110 -5.36 -11.60 -17.29
N GLU A 111 -5.01 -10.68 -18.19
CA GLU A 111 -5.97 -9.67 -18.66
C GLU A 111 -7.11 -10.29 -19.48
N GLY A 112 -6.79 -11.32 -20.27
CA GLY A 112 -7.78 -12.03 -21.09
C GLY A 112 -8.72 -12.93 -20.31
N LEU A 113 -8.37 -13.32 -19.08
CA LEU A 113 -9.32 -13.90 -18.13
C LEU A 113 -10.37 -12.88 -17.69
N ILE A 114 -9.98 -11.63 -17.41
CA ILE A 114 -10.85 -10.62 -16.79
C ILE A 114 -11.85 -10.05 -17.80
N ASP A 115 -11.36 -9.45 -18.89
CA ASP A 115 -12.17 -8.76 -19.89
C ASP A 115 -11.61 -9.00 -21.30
N TYR A 116 -12.24 -8.43 -22.33
CA TYR A 116 -11.76 -8.56 -23.70
C TYR A 116 -10.37 -7.91 -23.87
N VAL A 117 -9.55 -8.54 -24.70
CA VAL A 117 -8.22 -8.08 -25.09
C VAL A 117 -8.20 -7.79 -26.59
N ASP A 118 -7.24 -6.98 -27.03
CA ASP A 118 -6.98 -6.78 -28.46
C ASP A 118 -6.27 -8.01 -29.03
N THR A 119 -7.00 -8.84 -29.78
CA THR A 119 -6.50 -10.12 -30.30
C THR A 119 -5.31 -9.96 -31.25
N ASP A 120 -5.20 -8.84 -31.95
CA ASP A 120 -4.09 -8.58 -32.87
C ASP A 120 -2.75 -8.44 -32.15
N SER A 121 -2.76 -7.90 -30.92
CA SER A 121 -1.56 -7.67 -30.12
C SER A 121 -1.38 -8.69 -28.99
N TYR A 122 -2.48 -9.15 -28.39
CA TYR A 122 -2.48 -10.14 -27.32
C TYR A 122 -2.45 -11.57 -27.87
N GLY A 123 -3.08 -11.85 -29.00
CA GLY A 123 -3.31 -13.20 -29.50
C GLY A 123 -4.67 -13.77 -29.09
N GLU A 124 -5.03 -14.92 -29.66
CA GLU A 124 -6.36 -15.53 -29.49
C GLU A 124 -6.35 -16.74 -28.53
N GLU A 125 -5.23 -17.45 -28.41
CA GLU A 125 -5.12 -18.68 -27.63
C GLU A 125 -3.71 -18.89 -27.07
N SER A 126 -3.62 -19.73 -26.04
CA SER A 126 -2.35 -20.16 -25.44
C SER A 126 -2.43 -21.64 -25.07
N ASP A 127 -1.42 -22.41 -25.48
CA ASP A 127 -1.28 -23.82 -25.07
C ASP A 127 -0.98 -23.95 -23.56
N GLU A 128 -0.46 -22.89 -22.93
CA GLU A 128 -0.07 -22.86 -21.52
C GLU A 128 -1.17 -22.30 -20.60
N ASN A 129 -2.02 -21.40 -21.13
CA ASN A 129 -3.07 -20.74 -20.37
C ASN A 129 -4.47 -21.04 -20.96
N PRO A 130 -5.26 -21.94 -20.36
CA PRO A 130 -6.61 -22.23 -20.83
C PRO A 130 -7.59 -21.04 -20.67
N PHE A 131 -7.22 -20.01 -19.91
CA PHE A 131 -8.02 -18.81 -19.67
C PHE A 131 -7.66 -17.62 -20.56
N TYR A 132 -6.71 -17.79 -21.49
CA TYR A 132 -6.03 -16.70 -22.20
C TYR A 132 -6.93 -15.66 -22.85
N ALA A 133 -8.14 -16.04 -23.28
CA ALA A 133 -9.14 -15.13 -23.84
C ALA A 133 -10.54 -15.43 -23.27
N ALA A 134 -10.62 -15.91 -22.03
CA ALA A 134 -11.85 -16.40 -21.42
C ALA A 134 -12.91 -15.30 -21.20
N ASN A 135 -12.49 -14.07 -20.89
CA ASN A 135 -13.35 -12.91 -20.59
C ASN A 135 -14.53 -13.30 -19.69
N VAL A 136 -14.24 -13.51 -18.40
CA VAL A 136 -15.22 -13.92 -17.40
C VAL A 136 -16.37 -12.91 -17.23
N ILE A 137 -16.12 -11.63 -17.53
CA ILE A 137 -17.15 -10.58 -17.48
C ILE A 137 -18.23 -10.80 -18.55
N ALA A 138 -17.85 -11.23 -19.75
CA ALA A 138 -18.78 -11.40 -20.87
C ALA A 138 -19.34 -12.84 -21.00
N ASN A 139 -18.68 -13.83 -20.41
CA ASN A 139 -19.00 -15.25 -20.61
C ASN A 139 -19.47 -15.91 -19.30
N PRO A 140 -20.78 -16.15 -19.13
CA PRO A 140 -21.34 -16.78 -17.92
C PRO A 140 -21.03 -18.28 -17.80
N GLN A 141 -20.45 -18.88 -18.84
CA GLN A 141 -20.02 -20.27 -18.85
C GLN A 141 -18.60 -20.34 -19.43
N LEU A 142 -17.63 -20.75 -18.64
CA LEU A 142 -16.24 -20.93 -19.05
C LEU A 142 -15.90 -22.43 -19.18
N THR A 143 -14.83 -22.75 -19.90
CA THR A 143 -14.27 -24.11 -19.93
C THR A 143 -12.89 -24.08 -19.28
N VAL A 144 -12.72 -24.81 -18.17
CA VAL A 144 -11.49 -24.85 -17.37
C VAL A 144 -11.05 -26.29 -17.23
N GLY A 145 -9.85 -26.63 -17.72
CA GLY A 145 -9.36 -28.01 -17.67
C GLY A 145 -10.27 -29.03 -18.38
N GLY A 146 -11.11 -28.59 -19.33
CA GLY A 146 -12.11 -29.41 -20.01
C GLY A 146 -13.47 -29.54 -19.31
N GLU A 147 -13.65 -28.90 -18.16
CA GLU A 147 -14.92 -28.87 -17.43
C GLU A 147 -15.63 -27.52 -17.59
N ALA A 148 -16.96 -27.54 -17.62
CA ALA A 148 -17.77 -26.34 -17.70
C ALA A 148 -17.90 -25.69 -16.31
N VAL A 149 -17.54 -24.41 -16.22
CA VAL A 149 -17.60 -23.58 -15.01
C VAL A 149 -18.69 -22.54 -15.15
N ASP A 150 -19.52 -22.36 -14.13
CA ASP A 150 -20.57 -21.33 -14.08
C ASP A 150 -20.00 -20.03 -13.51
N ALA A 151 -19.92 -19.00 -14.36
CA ALA A 151 -19.42 -17.67 -14.04
C ALA A 151 -20.53 -16.62 -13.96
N THR A 152 -21.81 -17.02 -13.86
CA THR A 152 -22.94 -16.08 -13.77
C THR A 152 -22.86 -15.15 -12.55
N ALA A 153 -22.19 -15.60 -11.47
CA ALA A 153 -21.91 -14.81 -10.29
C ALA A 153 -20.39 -14.79 -9.99
N ILE A 154 -19.75 -13.65 -10.22
CA ILE A 154 -18.33 -13.45 -9.95
C ILE A 154 -18.16 -13.04 -8.48
N THR A 155 -18.10 -14.02 -7.58
CA THR A 155 -17.88 -13.78 -6.13
C THR A 155 -16.40 -13.87 -5.77
N PRO A 156 -15.97 -13.32 -4.62
CA PRO A 156 -14.59 -13.51 -4.13
C PRO A 156 -14.19 -14.98 -4.02
N GLU A 157 -15.10 -15.85 -3.57
CA GLU A 157 -14.85 -17.29 -3.46
C GLU A 157 -14.70 -17.95 -4.84
N PHE A 158 -15.51 -17.55 -5.81
CA PHE A 158 -15.39 -18.02 -7.20
C PHE A 158 -14.02 -17.65 -7.79
N LEU A 159 -13.60 -16.39 -7.64
CA LEU A 159 -12.31 -15.90 -8.10
C LEU A 159 -11.11 -16.57 -7.40
N ALA A 160 -11.26 -17.00 -6.15
CA ALA A 160 -10.14 -17.53 -5.35
C ALA A 160 -9.99 -19.06 -5.43
N GLU A 161 -11.09 -19.78 -5.64
CA GLU A 161 -11.13 -21.24 -5.50
C GLU A 161 -11.50 -21.97 -6.80
N THR A 162 -11.96 -21.25 -7.84
CA THR A 162 -12.41 -21.84 -9.12
C THR A 162 -11.57 -21.40 -10.31
N LEU A 163 -11.22 -20.12 -10.37
CA LEU A 163 -10.30 -19.56 -11.37
C LEU A 163 -8.86 -19.60 -10.83
#